data_AF-A0A9P7A0A2-F1
#
_entry.id   AF-A0A9P7A0A2-F1
#
_cell.length_a   1.000
_cell.length_b   1.000
_cell.length_c   1.000
_cell.angle_alpha   90.00
_cell.angle_beta   90.00
_cell.angle_gamma   90.00
#
_symmetry.space_group_name_H-M   'P 1'
#
loop_
_entity.id
_entity.type
_entity.pdbx_description
1 polymer ?
#
loop_
_entity_poly.entity_id
_entity_poly.type
_entity_poly.pdbx_seq_one_letter_code
_entity_poly.pdbx_strand_id
1 'polypeptide(L)'
;DTPVGQRAGKIFEQFIFDVIEQAPNRKSKREGSYLTIPVRRRIDLAQPELLQVLELPFDQAQYCICTPEQWKMHFDRIFPPSLKEAGTSGQNFPSCSYYKSYLALAIDVGDKPLGKVRVALRVEFDKLAWVPWTLADRMWGTGAKTSRAWKVLPREKKGGPMIAINPRRHNQRVSLRAFDQDEDHATESEGDSED
;
A
#
# COMPACT_ATOMS: atom_id res chain seq x y z
N ASP A 1 20.91 5.07 -17.13
CA ASP A 1 20.55 4.87 -15.71
C ASP A 1 21.71 4.29 -14.92
N THR A 2 21.96 4.82 -13.72
CA THR A 2 22.95 4.23 -12.81
C THR A 2 22.39 2.96 -12.14
N PRO A 3 23.22 1.97 -11.78
CA PRO A 3 22.78 0.73 -11.13
C PRO A 3 21.90 0.94 -9.88
N VAL A 4 22.11 2.07 -9.20
CA VAL A 4 21.35 2.50 -8.02
C VAL A 4 19.88 2.82 -8.36
N GLY A 5 19.64 3.50 -9.49
CA GLY A 5 18.28 3.82 -9.95
C GLY A 5 17.48 2.57 -10.32
N GLN A 6 18.13 1.60 -10.97
CA GLN A 6 17.50 0.33 -11.33
C GLN A 6 17.12 -0.50 -10.09
N ARG A 7 17.99 -0.55 -9.07
CA ARG A 7 17.67 -1.21 -7.78
C ARG A 7 16.51 -0.51 -7.07
N ALA A 8 16.48 0.83 -7.07
CA ALA A 8 15.39 1.60 -6.49
C ALA A 8 14.05 1.34 -7.19
N GLY A 9 14.04 1.26 -8.53
CA GLY A 9 12.85 0.92 -9.31
C GLY A 9 12.25 -0.44 -8.92
N LYS A 10 13.08 -1.49 -8.88
CA LYS A 10 12.63 -2.84 -8.45
C LYS A 10 12.10 -2.88 -7.02
N ILE A 11 12.75 -2.15 -6.10
CA ILE A 11 12.26 -2.01 -4.72
C ILE A 11 10.90 -1.33 -4.70
N PHE A 12 10.70 -0.30 -5.52
CA PHE A 12 9.44 0.43 -5.59
C PHE A 12 8.31 -0.43 -6.17
N GLU A 13 8.54 -1.17 -7.25
CA GLU A 13 7.58 -2.12 -7.82
C GLU A 13 7.16 -3.18 -6.79
N GLN A 14 8.13 -3.80 -6.12
CA GLN A 14 7.85 -4.77 -5.06
C GLN A 14 7.09 -4.14 -3.88
N PHE A 15 7.34 -2.87 -3.56
CA PHE A 15 6.61 -2.15 -2.52
C PHE A 15 5.11 -2.08 -2.85
N ILE A 16 4.75 -1.81 -4.10
CA ILE A 16 3.34 -1.75 -4.51
C ILE A 16 2.67 -3.12 -4.30
N PHE A 17 3.33 -4.19 -4.75
CA PHE A 17 2.85 -5.56 -4.54
C PHE A 17 2.66 -5.88 -3.06
N ASP A 18 3.68 -5.62 -2.24
CA ASP A 18 3.66 -5.94 -0.81
C ASP A 18 2.60 -5.13 -0.05
N VAL A 19 2.31 -3.87 -0.45
CA VAL A 19 1.23 -3.08 0.14
C VAL A 19 -0.12 -3.78 -0.01
N ILE A 20 -0.40 -4.31 -1.21
CA ILE A 20 -1.64 -5.04 -1.50
C ILE A 20 -1.64 -6.37 -0.77
N GLU A 21 -0.54 -7.12 -0.83
CA GLU A 21 -0.49 -8.45 -0.22
C GLU A 21 -0.62 -8.41 1.31
N GLN A 22 -0.08 -7.37 1.95
CA GLN A 22 -0.15 -7.18 3.40
C GLN A 22 -1.41 -6.44 3.86
N ALA A 23 -2.36 -6.14 2.96
CA ALA A 23 -3.59 -5.47 3.34
C ALA A 23 -4.33 -6.24 4.44
N PRO A 24 -4.94 -5.53 5.41
CA PRO A 24 -5.52 -6.18 6.58
C PRO A 24 -6.74 -7.04 6.20
N ASN A 25 -6.92 -8.12 6.95
CA ASN A 25 -8.15 -8.91 6.93
C ASN A 25 -9.14 -8.40 7.97
N ARG A 26 -10.40 -8.81 7.83
CA ARG A 26 -11.41 -8.57 8.86
C ARG A 26 -11.13 -9.40 10.12
N LYS A 27 -11.71 -8.99 11.25
CA LYS A 27 -11.42 -9.60 12.57
C LYS A 27 -11.75 -11.09 12.61
N SER A 28 -12.81 -11.51 11.92
CA SER A 28 -13.16 -12.92 11.78
C SER A 28 -12.55 -13.47 10.49
N LYS A 29 -11.87 -14.62 10.57
CA LYS A 29 -11.38 -15.35 9.39
C LYS A 29 -12.50 -15.68 8.39
N ARG A 30 -13.75 -15.73 8.85
CA ARG A 30 -14.94 -16.00 8.01
C ARG A 30 -15.42 -14.78 7.22
N GLU A 31 -14.97 -13.57 7.58
CA GLU A 31 -15.43 -12.33 6.95
C GLU A 31 -14.57 -11.91 5.75
N GLY A 32 -13.43 -12.57 5.53
CA GLY A 32 -12.56 -12.34 4.38
C GLY A 32 -11.65 -11.11 4.49
N SER A 33 -11.04 -10.74 3.36
CA SER A 33 -10.19 -9.55 3.23
C SER A 33 -11.04 -8.29 3.09
N TYR A 34 -10.49 -7.12 3.48
CA TYR A 34 -11.09 -5.85 3.06
C TYR A 34 -10.84 -5.55 1.58
N LEU A 35 -9.82 -6.17 0.97
CA LEU A 35 -9.52 -5.98 -0.44
C LEU A 35 -10.61 -6.58 -1.31
N THR A 36 -11.04 -5.82 -2.32
CA THR A 36 -11.95 -6.32 -3.36
C THR A 36 -11.22 -7.11 -4.43
N ILE A 37 -9.89 -6.99 -4.52
CA ILE A 37 -9.06 -7.72 -5.48
C ILE A 37 -8.91 -9.20 -5.05
N PRO A 38 -9.33 -10.16 -5.88
CA PRO A 38 -9.12 -11.58 -5.63
C PRO A 38 -7.63 -11.93 -5.55
N VAL A 39 -7.26 -12.88 -4.67
CA VAL A 39 -5.87 -13.28 -4.45
C VAL A 39 -5.14 -13.61 -5.76
N ARG A 40 -5.79 -14.36 -6.66
CA ARG A 40 -5.21 -14.74 -7.97
C ARG A 40 -4.86 -13.56 -8.87
N ARG A 41 -5.58 -12.43 -8.77
CA ARG A 41 -5.38 -11.24 -9.59
C ARG A 41 -4.42 -10.23 -8.97
N ARG A 42 -3.99 -10.42 -7.72
CA ARG A 42 -3.13 -9.45 -7.02
C ARG A 42 -1.79 -9.25 -7.72
N ILE A 43 -1.22 -10.32 -8.26
CA ILE A 43 0.05 -10.25 -8.99
C ILE A 43 -0.06 -9.38 -10.24
N ASP A 44 -1.18 -9.47 -10.96
CA ASP A 44 -1.40 -8.70 -12.19
C ASP A 44 -1.80 -7.25 -11.88
N LEU A 45 -2.59 -7.05 -10.82
CA LEU A 45 -3.22 -5.75 -10.53
C LEU A 45 -2.43 -4.87 -9.55
N ALA A 46 -1.48 -5.41 -8.80
CA ALA A 46 -0.65 -4.63 -7.87
C ALA A 46 0.46 -3.85 -8.60
N GLN A 47 0.03 -3.02 -9.55
CA GLN A 47 0.84 -2.11 -10.34
C GLN A 47 0.72 -0.68 -9.81
N PRO A 48 1.68 0.22 -10.11
CA PRO A 48 1.68 1.59 -9.59
C PRO A 48 0.35 2.33 -9.79
N GLU A 49 -0.34 2.09 -10.91
CA GLU A 49 -1.62 2.71 -11.28
C GLU A 49 -2.69 2.50 -10.20
N LEU A 50 -2.67 1.34 -9.52
CA LEU A 50 -3.61 1.01 -8.45
C LEU A 50 -3.51 1.99 -7.26
N LEU A 51 -2.30 2.45 -6.96
CA LEU A 51 -2.05 3.43 -5.88
C LEU A 51 -2.05 4.88 -6.39
N GLN A 52 -2.11 5.11 -7.69
CA GLN A 52 -2.16 6.45 -8.31
C GLN A 52 -3.57 7.00 -8.50
N VAL A 53 -4.62 6.20 -8.28
CA VAL A 53 -6.02 6.60 -8.38
C VAL A 53 -6.71 6.64 -7.01
N LEU A 54 -7.77 7.44 -6.86
CA LEU A 54 -8.53 7.57 -5.61
C LEU A 54 -9.73 6.59 -5.51
N GLU A 55 -9.81 5.63 -6.42
CA GLU A 55 -10.73 4.49 -6.37
C GLU A 55 -10.07 3.36 -5.58
N LEU A 56 -10.29 3.35 -4.27
CA LEU A 56 -9.59 2.46 -3.35
C LEU A 56 -10.07 1.00 -3.55
N PRO A 57 -9.16 0.01 -3.65
CA PRO A 57 -9.50 -1.40 -3.90
C PRO A 57 -10.00 -2.13 -2.65
N PHE A 58 -10.90 -1.51 -1.90
CA PHE A 58 -11.46 -2.04 -0.67
C PHE A 58 -12.98 -1.99 -0.69
N ASP A 59 -13.63 -2.89 0.03
CA ASP A 59 -15.08 -2.83 0.24
C ASP A 59 -15.47 -1.92 1.42
N GLN A 60 -14.49 -1.61 2.27
CA GLN A 60 -14.59 -0.67 3.36
C GLN A 60 -13.21 -0.11 3.70
N ALA A 61 -13.12 1.20 3.90
CA ALA A 61 -11.90 1.87 4.33
C ALA A 61 -12.22 3.17 5.09
N GLN A 62 -11.23 3.70 5.79
CA GLN A 62 -11.26 5.07 6.29
C GLN A 62 -10.03 5.81 5.80
N TYR A 63 -10.19 7.08 5.47
CA TYR A 63 -9.11 7.86 4.89
C TYR A 63 -8.98 9.24 5.51
N CYS A 64 -7.77 9.78 5.42
CA CYS A 64 -7.42 11.13 5.83
C CYS A 64 -6.58 11.76 4.72
N ILE A 65 -6.87 13.03 4.37
CA ILE A 65 -5.99 13.82 3.50
C ILE A 65 -4.82 14.29 4.35
N CYS A 66 -3.62 13.82 4.01
CA CYS A 66 -2.43 14.12 4.77
C CYS A 66 -2.02 15.60 4.64
N THR A 67 -1.34 16.12 5.65
CA THR A 67 -0.45 17.28 5.46
C THR A 67 0.85 16.85 4.75
N PRO A 68 1.65 17.78 4.19
CA PRO A 68 2.96 17.45 3.63
C PRO A 68 3.88 16.71 4.61
N GLU A 69 3.82 17.06 5.89
CA GLU A 69 4.63 16.45 6.96
C GLU A 69 4.17 15.03 7.26
N GLN A 70 2.85 14.79 7.28
CA GLN A 70 2.29 13.45 7.43
C GLN A 70 2.66 12.56 6.25
N TRP A 71 2.59 13.08 5.02
CA TRP A 71 2.99 12.33 3.82
C TRP A 71 4.47 11.98 3.85
N LYS A 72 5.33 12.93 4.24
CA LYS A 72 6.76 12.68 4.47
C LYS A 72 6.97 11.63 5.56
N MET A 73 6.23 11.69 6.66
CA MET A 73 6.32 10.71 7.74
C MET A 73 5.97 9.29 7.27
N HIS A 74 4.94 9.13 6.43
CA HIS A 74 4.62 7.83 5.83
C HIS A 74 5.77 7.33 4.93
N PHE A 75 6.35 8.20 4.11
CA PHE A 75 7.53 7.87 3.32
C PHE A 75 8.71 7.42 4.19
N ASP A 76 9.00 8.14 5.27
CA ASP A 76 10.11 7.82 6.17
C ASP A 76 9.89 6.52 6.97
N ARG A 77 8.64 6.09 7.16
CA ARG A 77 8.33 4.79 7.77
C ARG A 77 8.45 3.63 6.77
N ILE A 78 7.98 3.83 5.54
CA ILE A 78 8.02 2.82 4.47
C ILE A 78 9.47 2.61 4.01
N PHE A 79 10.20 3.71 3.84
CA PHE A 79 11.62 3.72 3.56
C PHE A 79 12.28 4.48 4.72
N PRO A 80 12.92 3.81 5.68
CA PRO A 80 13.67 4.47 6.75
C PRO A 80 14.93 5.18 6.24
N PRO A 81 15.26 6.39 6.72
CA PRO A 81 16.44 7.12 6.26
C PRO A 81 17.76 6.53 6.76
N SER A 82 17.73 5.63 7.76
CA SER A 82 18.88 4.89 8.25
C SER A 82 18.47 3.52 8.81
N LEU A 83 19.44 2.61 8.95
CA LEU A 83 19.21 1.30 9.59
C LEU A 83 18.82 1.42 11.07
N LYS A 84 19.29 2.46 11.76
CA LYS A 84 18.88 2.73 13.15
C LYS A 84 17.39 3.03 13.24
N GLU A 85 16.86 3.77 12.27
CA GLU A 85 15.44 4.11 12.19
C GLU A 85 14.58 2.97 11.65
N ALA A 86 15.19 1.96 11.01
CA ALA A 86 14.49 0.74 10.61
C ALA A 86 14.13 -0.17 11.81
N GLY A 87 14.87 -0.08 12.91
CA GLY A 87 14.81 -0.98 14.08
C GLY A 87 13.51 -0.98 14.89
N THR A 88 12.52 -0.18 14.52
CA THR A 88 11.18 -0.13 15.14
C THR A 88 10.07 -0.69 14.25
N SER A 89 10.41 -1.21 13.07
CA SER A 89 9.43 -1.65 12.08
C SER A 89 8.73 -2.92 12.54
N GLY A 90 7.57 -2.74 13.16
CA GLY A 90 6.77 -3.83 13.72
C GLY A 90 5.99 -4.59 12.65
N GLN A 91 4.70 -4.85 12.88
CA GLN A 91 3.86 -5.72 12.07
C GLN A 91 3.87 -5.35 10.56
N ASN A 92 3.81 -6.38 9.71
CA ASN A 92 3.84 -6.33 8.23
C ASN A 92 5.18 -5.96 7.58
N PHE A 93 5.99 -5.05 8.13
CA PHE A 93 7.24 -4.66 7.44
C PHE A 93 8.25 -5.81 7.30
N PRO A 94 8.55 -6.62 8.33
CA PRO A 94 9.50 -7.73 8.21
C PRO A 94 9.06 -8.85 7.26
N SER A 95 7.77 -8.99 6.95
CA SER A 95 7.29 -9.96 5.96
C SER A 95 7.44 -9.46 4.52
N CYS A 96 7.54 -8.14 4.31
CA CYS A 96 7.64 -7.54 2.99
C CYS A 96 9.00 -7.79 2.32
N SER A 97 8.97 -8.25 1.07
CA SER A 97 10.14 -8.44 0.22
C SER A 97 10.82 -7.13 -0.16
N TYR A 98 10.06 -6.06 -0.41
CA TYR A 98 10.64 -4.74 -0.72
C TYR A 98 11.44 -4.23 0.47
N TYR A 99 10.94 -4.45 1.68
CA TYR A 99 11.53 -3.92 2.90
C TYR A 99 12.86 -4.60 3.19
N LYS A 100 12.91 -5.94 3.08
CA LYS A 100 14.17 -6.71 3.16
C LYS A 100 15.19 -6.25 2.11
N SER A 101 14.75 -6.07 0.86
CA SER A 101 15.60 -5.64 -0.24
C SER A 101 16.13 -4.21 -0.06
N TYR A 102 15.29 -3.32 0.48
CA TYR A 102 15.67 -1.96 0.83
C TYR A 102 16.70 -1.93 1.95
N LEU A 103 16.51 -2.70 3.02
CA LEU A 103 17.49 -2.78 4.11
C LEU A 103 18.81 -3.40 3.66
N ALA A 104 18.78 -4.44 2.83
CA ALA A 104 19.99 -5.01 2.23
C ALA A 104 20.72 -3.96 1.38
N LEU A 105 20.00 -3.22 0.53
CA LEU A 105 20.58 -2.11 -0.23
C LEU A 105 21.17 -1.03 0.70
N ALA A 106 20.48 -0.67 1.79
CA ALA A 106 20.96 0.31 2.76
C ALA A 106 22.26 -0.14 3.45
N ILE A 107 22.38 -1.43 3.79
CA ILE A 107 23.62 -2.03 4.31
C ILE A 107 24.74 -1.95 3.28
N ASP A 108 24.47 -2.34 2.03
CA ASP A 108 25.48 -2.40 0.96
C ASP A 108 26.08 -1.02 0.65
N VAL A 109 25.24 0.02 0.59
CA VAL A 109 25.65 1.33 0.09
C VAL A 109 26.02 2.33 1.19
N GLY A 110 25.57 2.10 2.43
CA GLY A 110 25.74 3.02 3.55
C GLY A 110 24.91 4.31 3.43
N ASP A 111 24.94 5.14 4.47
CA ASP A 111 23.99 6.26 4.65
C ASP A 111 24.06 7.34 3.56
N LYS A 112 25.26 7.75 3.12
CA LYS A 112 25.42 8.83 2.14
C LYS A 112 24.82 8.45 0.77
N PRO A 113 25.15 7.29 0.17
CA PRO A 113 24.50 6.86 -1.07
C PRO A 113 23.03 6.47 -0.90
N LEU A 114 22.60 6.01 0.29
CA LEU A 114 21.20 5.73 0.57
C LEU A 114 20.33 6.98 0.37
N GLY A 115 20.84 8.16 0.72
CA GLY A 115 20.15 9.43 0.43
C GLY A 115 19.74 9.59 -1.05
N LYS A 116 20.60 9.16 -2.00
CA LYS A 116 20.28 9.19 -3.44
C LYS A 116 19.21 8.18 -3.83
N VAL A 117 19.26 6.98 -3.26
CA VAL A 117 18.21 5.94 -3.44
C VAL A 117 16.87 6.50 -2.97
N ARG A 118 16.84 7.13 -1.79
CA ARG A 118 15.64 7.73 -1.22
C ARG A 118 15.07 8.84 -2.08
N VAL A 119 15.92 9.69 -2.66
CA VAL A 119 15.47 10.73 -3.59
C VAL A 119 14.76 10.09 -4.79
N ALA A 120 15.32 9.03 -5.39
CA ALA A 120 14.68 8.32 -6.49
C ALA A 120 13.35 7.68 -6.07
N LEU A 121 13.31 6.98 -4.93
CA LEU A 121 12.08 6.40 -4.38
C LEU A 121 11.04 7.46 -4.07
N ARG A 122 11.45 8.63 -3.59
CA ARG A 122 10.55 9.73 -3.24
C ARG A 122 9.85 10.32 -4.47
N VAL A 123 10.56 10.41 -5.59
CA VAL A 123 9.98 10.86 -6.87
C VAL A 123 8.83 9.96 -7.29
N GLU A 124 8.99 8.64 -7.18
CA GLU A 124 7.94 7.68 -7.50
C GLU A 124 6.82 7.68 -6.45
N PHE A 125 7.17 7.71 -5.17
CA PHE A 125 6.22 7.74 -4.06
C PHE A 125 5.27 8.95 -4.12
N ASP A 126 5.78 10.13 -4.48
CA ASP A 126 4.96 11.35 -4.58
C ASP A 126 4.01 11.35 -5.80
N LYS A 127 4.12 10.36 -6.71
CA LYS A 127 3.13 10.13 -7.77
C LYS A 127 1.89 9.40 -7.26
N LEU A 128 2.01 8.63 -6.18
CA LEU A 128 0.90 7.87 -5.61
C LEU A 128 -0.17 8.80 -5.04
N ALA A 129 -1.43 8.45 -5.26
CA ALA A 129 -2.57 9.17 -4.70
C ALA A 129 -2.86 8.73 -3.26
N TRP A 130 -2.53 7.48 -2.92
CA TRP A 130 -2.74 6.95 -1.58
C TRP A 130 -1.71 5.90 -1.18
N VAL A 131 -1.54 5.72 0.13
CA VAL A 131 -0.74 4.65 0.75
C VAL A 131 -1.39 4.19 2.05
N PRO A 132 -0.97 3.07 2.66
CA PRO A 132 -1.38 2.71 4.00
C PRO A 132 -1.08 3.83 5.00
N TRP A 133 -2.01 4.10 5.91
CA TRP A 133 -1.69 4.92 7.08
C TRP A 133 -0.80 4.11 8.03
N THR A 134 0.51 4.23 7.87
CA THR A 134 1.49 3.57 8.73
C THR A 134 1.41 4.10 10.16
N LEU A 135 1.56 3.21 11.14
CA LEU A 135 1.83 3.58 12.53
C LEU A 135 3.32 3.34 12.83
N ALA A 136 3.75 3.68 14.06
CA ALA A 136 5.14 3.48 14.45
C ALA A 136 5.56 1.99 14.40
N ASP A 137 4.62 1.08 14.64
CA ASP A 137 4.84 -0.35 14.79
C ASP A 137 4.20 -1.20 13.68
N ARG A 138 3.65 -0.60 12.61
CA ARG A 138 3.01 -1.38 11.53
C ARG A 138 2.79 -0.60 10.25
N MET A 139 2.77 -1.30 9.12
CA MET A 139 2.44 -0.73 7.81
C MET A 139 0.97 -0.31 7.73
N TRP A 140 0.06 -1.16 8.22
CA TRP A 140 -1.37 -0.96 8.10
C TRP A 140 -2.01 -0.52 9.42
N GLY A 141 -2.42 0.75 9.49
CA GLY A 141 -3.34 1.21 10.52
C GLY A 141 -4.71 0.56 10.34
N THR A 142 -5.29 0.06 11.43
CA THR A 142 -6.67 -0.46 11.48
C THR A 142 -7.35 0.04 12.75
N GLY A 143 -8.68 0.05 12.76
CA GLY A 143 -9.49 0.50 13.90
C GLY A 143 -10.57 1.48 13.43
N ALA A 144 -11.13 2.27 14.33
CA ALA A 144 -12.04 3.36 13.98
C ALA A 144 -11.45 4.69 14.48
N LYS A 145 -11.19 5.63 13.58
CA LYS A 145 -10.87 7.00 13.96
C LYS A 145 -12.11 7.87 13.89
N THR A 146 -12.28 8.71 14.90
CA THR A 146 -13.49 9.52 15.12
C THR A 146 -13.24 11.01 14.96
N SER A 147 -12.02 11.45 14.64
CA SER A 147 -11.75 12.88 14.44
C SER A 147 -12.27 13.36 13.08
N ARG A 148 -12.62 14.65 12.99
CA ARG A 148 -13.23 15.28 11.79
C ARG A 148 -12.38 15.15 10.52
N ALA A 149 -11.07 14.91 10.65
CA ALA A 149 -10.17 14.72 9.52
C ALA A 149 -10.38 13.37 8.80
N TRP A 150 -10.97 12.39 9.50
CA TRP A 150 -11.21 11.06 8.97
C TRP A 150 -12.59 10.96 8.32
N LYS A 151 -12.60 10.37 7.13
CA LYS A 151 -13.82 10.02 6.40
C LYS A 151 -13.87 8.50 6.26
N VAL A 152 -15.07 7.93 6.35
CA VAL A 152 -15.30 6.49 6.27
C VAL A 152 -16.08 6.15 5.01
N LEU A 153 -15.71 5.05 4.37
CA LEU A 153 -16.33 4.51 3.17
C LEU A 153 -16.65 3.02 3.40
N PRO A 154 -17.89 2.57 3.14
CA PRO A 154 -19.09 3.41 3.00
C PRO A 154 -19.46 4.04 4.36
N ARG A 155 -20.30 5.09 4.36
CA ARG A 155 -20.53 5.97 5.53
C ARG A 155 -21.16 5.25 6.72
N GLU A 156 -21.89 4.17 6.46
CA GLU A 156 -22.65 3.40 7.44
C GLU A 156 -21.76 2.43 8.23
N LYS A 157 -20.56 2.12 7.70
CA LYS A 157 -19.64 1.19 8.32
C LYS A 157 -18.72 1.90 9.32
N LYS A 158 -18.15 1.12 10.24
CA LYS A 158 -17.19 1.62 11.23
C LYS A 158 -15.85 0.93 11.06
N GLY A 159 -14.81 1.75 10.98
CA GLY A 159 -13.43 1.32 10.95
C GLY A 159 -12.98 0.71 9.62
N GLY A 160 -11.91 -0.08 9.65
CA GLY A 160 -11.30 -0.69 8.47
C GLY A 160 -9.84 -0.24 8.26
N PRO A 161 -9.25 -0.60 7.12
CA PRO A 161 -7.94 -0.12 6.70
C PRO A 161 -7.91 1.41 6.72
N MET A 162 -6.86 1.96 7.33
CA MET A 162 -6.61 3.39 7.36
C MET A 162 -5.74 3.78 6.17
N ILE A 163 -6.19 4.79 5.43
CA ILE A 163 -5.58 5.23 4.18
C ILE A 163 -5.09 6.67 4.33
N ALA A 164 -3.83 6.89 3.96
CA ALA A 164 -3.24 8.21 3.83
C ALA A 164 -3.40 8.68 2.38
N ILE A 165 -4.08 9.82 2.17
CA ILE A 165 -4.23 10.42 0.84
C ILE A 165 -3.17 11.49 0.64
N ASN A 166 -2.52 11.48 -0.50
CA ASN A 166 -1.46 12.42 -0.85
C ASN A 166 -2.02 13.87 -0.91
N PRO A 167 -1.40 14.84 -0.19
CA PRO A 167 -1.84 16.24 -0.19
C PRO A 167 -1.83 16.89 -1.58
N ARG A 168 -1.13 16.33 -2.56
CA ARG A 168 -1.03 16.88 -3.93
C ARG A 168 -1.92 16.18 -4.95
N ARG A 169 -2.60 15.09 -4.57
CA ARG A 169 -3.36 14.22 -5.49
C ARG A 169 -4.80 13.95 -5.01
N HIS A 170 -5.42 14.93 -4.36
CA HIS A 170 -6.76 14.81 -3.76
C HIS A 170 -7.81 15.72 -4.42
N ASN A 171 -7.54 16.20 -5.64
CA ASN A 171 -8.47 17.04 -6.41
C ASN A 171 -9.69 16.25 -6.93
N GLN A 172 -9.63 14.92 -6.90
CA GLN A 172 -10.74 14.03 -7.22
C GLN A 172 -11.41 13.51 -5.93
N ARG A 173 -12.64 13.02 -6.07
CA ARG A 173 -13.37 12.39 -4.97
C ARG A 173 -12.76 11.02 -4.67
N VAL A 174 -12.51 10.74 -3.39
CA VAL A 174 -12.14 9.39 -2.92
C VAL A 174 -13.39 8.51 -2.90
N SER A 175 -13.29 7.33 -3.51
CA SER A 175 -14.35 6.33 -3.62
C SER A 175 -13.79 4.93 -3.40
N LEU A 176 -14.68 3.95 -3.27
CA LEU A 176 -14.32 2.53 -3.30
C LEU A 176 -14.46 2.05 -4.75
N ARG A 177 -13.50 1.24 -5.22
CA ARG A 177 -13.55 0.59 -6.52
C ARG A 177 -14.55 -0.56 -6.46
N ALA A 178 -15.56 -0.52 -7.32
CA ALA A 178 -16.37 -1.71 -7.60
C ALA A 178 -15.47 -2.74 -8.29
N PHE A 179 -15.47 -3.97 -7.79
CA PHE A 179 -14.85 -5.10 -8.47
C PHE A 179 -15.97 -6.02 -8.90
N ASP A 180 -16.21 -6.13 -10.21
CA ASP A 180 -17.23 -7.00 -10.75
C ASP A 180 -16.78 -8.45 -10.54
N GLN A 181 -17.53 -9.18 -9.70
CA GLN A 181 -17.24 -10.58 -9.38
C GLN A 181 -17.62 -11.53 -10.54
N ASP A 182 -18.30 -11.02 -11.57
CA ASP A 182 -18.89 -11.83 -12.64
C ASP A 182 -17.88 -12.29 -13.70
N GLU A 183 -16.74 -11.59 -13.88
CA GLU A 183 -15.69 -12.03 -14.83
C GLU A 183 -15.01 -13.34 -14.39
N ASP A 184 -15.10 -13.67 -13.11
CA ASP A 184 -14.43 -14.81 -12.50
C ASP A 184 -15.29 -16.10 -12.55
N HIS A 185 -16.59 -15.99 -12.88
CA HIS A 185 -17.49 -17.15 -13.07
C HIS A 185 -17.52 -17.67 -14.52
N ALA A 186 -17.13 -16.85 -15.50
CA ALA A 186 -17.16 -17.24 -16.92
C ALA A 186 -16.04 -18.21 -17.31
N THR A 187 -15.01 -18.39 -16.48
CA THR A 187 -13.87 -19.29 -16.76
C THR A 187 -13.99 -20.67 -16.12
N GLU A 188 -15.00 -20.92 -15.27
CA GLU A 188 -15.23 -22.22 -14.64
C GLU A 188 -16.33 -23.05 -15.33
N SER A 189 -17.10 -22.48 -16.27
CA SER A 189 -18.22 -23.18 -16.94
C SER A 189 -17.91 -23.79 -18.31
N GLU A 190 -16.68 -23.67 -18.85
CA GLU A 190 -16.30 -24.25 -20.15
C GLU A 190 -15.50 -25.56 -20.04
N GLY A 191 -15.38 -26.15 -18.85
CA GLY A 191 -14.48 -27.28 -18.58
C GLY A 191 -15.13 -28.60 -18.19
N ASP A 192 -16.42 -28.82 -18.43
CA ASP A 192 -17.07 -30.10 -18.07
C ASP A 192 -18.03 -30.58 -19.17
N SER A 193 -17.44 -31.05 -20.27
CA SER A 193 -18.08 -32.01 -21.17
C SER A 193 -17.02 -32.79 -21.95
N GLU A 194 -16.58 -33.92 -21.38
CA GLU A 194 -16.16 -35.14 -22.10
C GLU A 194 -15.67 -36.18 -21.07
N ASP A 195 -16.58 -37.05 -20.63
CA ASP A 195 -16.50 -38.52 -20.80
C ASP A 195 -17.68 -39.25 -20.11
#